data_AF-A0A0D0BTC6-F1
#
_entry.id   AF-A0A0D0BTC6-F1
#
_cell.length_a   1.000
_cell.length_b   1.000
_cell.length_c   1.000
_cell.angle_alpha   90.00
_cell.angle_beta   90.00
_cell.angle_gamma   90.00
#
_symmetry.space_group_name_H-M   'P 1'
#
loop_
_entity.id
_entity.type
_entity.pdbx_description
1 polymer ?
#
loop_
_entity_poly.entity_id
_entity_poly.type
_entity_poly.pdbx_seq_one_letter_code
_entity_poly.pdbx_strand_id
1 'polypeptide(L)' 'TLPELAEEVSVPNLPNLVCCFLFNQIYPDEPHDPSEIPPVHFSYFEGCISTFNSASLRFYAPSNLSGIGGMQTE' A
#
# COMPACT_ATOMS: atom_id res chain seq x y z
N THR A 1 -1.32 13.43 0.32
CA THR A 1 -0.92 13.13 1.73
C THR A 1 -1.38 11.72 2.12
N LEU A 2 -1.01 11.17 3.29
CA LEU A 2 -1.43 9.81 3.69
C LEU A 2 -2.97 9.61 3.67
N PRO A 3 -3.80 10.57 4.12
CA PRO A 3 -5.25 10.46 4.05
C PRO A 3 -5.78 10.46 2.61
N GLU A 4 -5.19 11.27 1.74
CA GLU A 4 -5.57 11.35 0.31
C GLU A 4 -5.24 10.05 -0.42
N LEU A 5 -4.09 9.44 -0.12
CA LEU A 5 -3.74 8.12 -0.64
C LEU A 5 -4.68 7.04 -0.11
N ALA A 6 -5.07 7.11 1.16
CA ALA A 6 -6.03 6.20 1.77
C ALA A 6 -7.39 6.24 1.05
N GLU A 7 -7.84 7.43 0.65
CA GLU A 7 -9.04 7.60 -0.19
C GLU A 7 -8.83 7.04 -1.61
N GLU A 8 -7.70 7.36 -2.26
CA GLU A 8 -7.38 6.90 -3.62
C GLU A 8 -7.39 5.38 -3.75
N VAL A 9 -6.76 4.67 -2.78
CA VAL A 9 -6.72 3.19 -2.78
C VAL A 9 -7.95 2.56 -2.11
N SER A 10 -8.90 3.35 -1.62
CA SER A 10 -10.08 2.89 -0.88
C SER A 10 -9.74 2.06 0.38
N VAL A 11 -8.65 2.41 1.06
CA VAL A 11 -8.19 1.77 2.30
C VAL A 11 -8.15 2.82 3.42
N PRO A 12 -9.29 3.08 4.12
CA PRO A 12 -9.36 4.17 5.09
C PRO A 12 -8.48 3.96 6.32
N ASN A 13 -8.13 2.72 6.64
CA ASN A 13 -7.23 2.37 7.74
C ASN A 13 -5.74 2.38 7.34
N LEU A 14 -5.40 2.78 6.10
CA LEU A 14 -4.02 2.88 5.62
C LEU A 14 -3.11 3.68 6.57
N PRO A 15 -3.54 4.81 7.17
CA PRO A 15 -2.71 5.53 8.13
C PRO A 15 -2.28 4.68 9.32
N ASN A 16 -3.21 3.89 9.87
CA ASN A 16 -2.93 3.00 11.00
C ASN A 16 -1.97 1.87 10.60
N LEU A 17 -2.19 1.26 9.42
CA LEU A 17 -1.32 0.20 8.91
C LEU A 17 0.12 0.68 8.70
N VAL A 18 0.30 1.89 8.18
CA VAL A 18 1.63 2.50 8.02
C VAL A 18 2.29 2.74 9.38
N CYS A 19 1.55 3.25 10.37
CA CYS A 19 2.08 3.41 11.73
C CYS A 19 2.52 2.07 12.34
N CYS A 20 1.69 1.03 12.25
CA CYS A 20 2.04 -0.31 12.76
C CYS A 20 3.26 -0.89 12.04
N PHE A 21 3.34 -0.71 10.72
CA PHE A 21 4.50 -1.14 9.93
C PHE A 21 5.78 -0.44 10.39
N LEU A 22 5.74 0.89 10.53
CA LEU A 22 6.90 1.67 10.99
C LEU A 22 7.30 1.31 12.42
N PHE A 23 6.33 1.08 13.31
CA PHE A 23 6.58 0.65 14.68
C PHE A 23 7.35 -0.68 14.71
N ASN A 24 6.91 -1.67 13.94
CA ASN A 24 7.60 -2.95 13.80
C ASN A 24 9.03 -2.81 13.24
N GLN A 25 9.28 -1.83 12.36
CA GLN A 25 10.61 -1.57 11.83
C GLN A 25 11.54 -0.90 12.85
N ILE A 26 11.00 -0.04 13.72
CA ILE A 26 11.76 0.70 14.72
C ILE A 26 12.05 -0.16 15.96
N TYR A 27 11.10 -1.02 16.35
CA TYR A 27 11.18 -1.86 17.54
C TYR A 27 11.09 -3.35 17.19
N PRO A 28 12.11 -3.92 16.52
CA PRO A 28 12.07 -5.31 16.06
C PRO A 28 12.08 -6.35 17.19
N ASP A 29 12.56 -5.95 18.38
CA ASP A 29 12.65 -6.81 19.56
C ASP A 29 11.46 -6.65 20.52
N GLU A 30 10.50 -5.75 20.23
CA GLU A 30 9.30 -5.64 21.05
C GLU A 30 8.36 -6.82 20.78
N PRO A 31 7.92 -7.55 21.83
CA PRO A 31 7.00 -8.67 21.68
C PRO A 31 5.54 -8.22 21.53
N HIS A 32 5.26 -6.92 21.61
CA HIS A 32 3.93 -6.37 21.56
C HIS A 32 3.43 -6.30 20.12
N ASP A 33 2.22 -6.80 19.88
CA ASP A 33 1.56 -6.61 18.59
C ASP A 33 1.16 -5.14 18.46
N PRO A 34 1.68 -4.38 17.47
CA PRO A 34 1.28 -3.00 17.26
C PRO A 34 -0.20 -2.84 16.89
N SER A 35 -0.88 -3.93 16.49
CA SER A 35 -2.33 -3.91 16.29
C SER A 35 -3.12 -3.70 17.59
N GLU A 36 -2.53 -4.02 18.75
CA GLU A 36 -3.11 -3.83 20.07
C GLU A 36 -2.84 -2.43 20.64
N ILE A 37 -1.90 -1.68 20.04
CA ILE A 37 -1.53 -0.34 20.47
C ILE A 37 -2.59 0.65 19.96
N PRO A 38 -3.25 1.42 20.84
CA PRO A 38 -4.24 2.41 20.43
C PRO A 38 -3.66 3.39 19.40
N PRO A 39 -4.41 3.74 18.33
CA PRO A 39 -3.96 4.66 17.28
C PRO A 39 -3.45 6.01 17.81
N VAL A 40 -3.95 6.42 18.99
CA VAL A 40 -3.59 7.67 19.67
C VAL A 40 -2.15 7.70 20.21
N HIS A 41 -1.47 6.55 20.29
CA HIS A 41 -0.08 6.46 20.74
C HIS A 41 0.94 6.57 19.60
N PHE A 42 0.49 6.45 18.36
CA PHE A 42 1.36 6.71 17.22
C PHE A 42 1.37 8.22 16.94
N SER A 43 2.55 8.85 17.05
CA SER A 43 2.78 10.17 16.49
C SER A 43 2.34 10.13 15.02
N TYR A 44 1.44 11.02 14.61
CA TYR A 44 1.01 11.10 13.22
C TYR A 44 2.25 11.11 12.31
N PHE A 45 2.30 10.19 11.35
CA PHE A 45 3.42 10.16 10.42
C PHE A 45 3.38 11.42 9.55
N GLU A 46 4.27 12.36 9.86
CA GLU A 46 4.38 13.67 9.19
C GLU A 46 5.47 13.68 8.11
N GLY A 47 6.06 12.52 7.81
CA GLY A 47 7.08 12.35 6.79
C GLY A 47 6.52 12.42 5.37
N CYS A 48 7.41 12.61 4.39
CA CYS A 48 7.05 12.61 2.98
C CYS A 48 6.69 11.20 2.51
N ILE A 49 5.53 11.04 1.87
CA ILE A 49 5.11 9.81 1.23
C ILE A 49 5.32 9.95 -0.26
N SER A 50 6.15 9.08 -0.83
CA SER A 50 6.34 8.96 -2.26
C SER A 50 5.65 7.69 -2.75
N THR A 51 4.65 7.85 -3.62
CA THR A 51 3.94 6.73 -4.24
C THR A 51 4.66 6.30 -5.52
N PHE A 52 5.03 5.03 -5.58
CA PHE A 52 5.57 4.38 -6.79
C PHE A 52 4.62 3.25 -7.17
N ASN A 53 3.66 3.52 -8.05
CA ASN A 53 2.78 2.49 -8.57
C ASN A 53 3.57 1.62 -9.55
N SER A 54 3.85 0.38 -9.17
CA SER A 54 4.64 -0.58 -9.94
C SER A 54 3.86 -1.83 -10.33
N ALA A 55 2.54 -1.84 -10.11
CA ALA A 55 1.70 -2.92 -10.59
C ALA A 55 1.55 -2.81 -12.11
N SER A 56 2.03 -3.82 -12.83
CA SER A 56 1.74 -3.97 -14.26
C SER A 56 1.00 -5.30 -14.46
N LEU A 57 -0.19 -5.25 -15.07
CA LEU A 57 -0.99 -6.42 -15.37
C LEU A 57 -0.84 -6.76 -16.85
N ARG A 58 -0.37 -7.97 -17.13
CA ARG A 58 -0.38 -8.54 -18.49
C ARG A 58 -1.49 -9.55 -18.57
N PHE A 59 -2.50 -9.28 -19.40
CA PHE A 59 -3.55 -10.24 -19.68
C PHE A 59 -3.59 -10.58 -21.17
N TYR A 60 -3.93 -11.85 -21.44
CA TYR A 60 -4.09 -12.37 -22.79
C TYR A 60 -5.57 -12.37 -23.13
N ALA A 61 -5.97 -11.64 -24.16
CA ALA A 61 -7.34 -11.62 -24.67
C ALA A 61 -7.49 -12.63 -25.83
N PRO A 62 -8.07 -13.82 -25.61
CA PRO A 62 -8.10 -14.89 -26.63
C PRO A 62 -8.97 -14.56 -27.85
N SER A 63 -9.80 -13.51 -27.76
CA SER A 63 -10.76 -13.08 -28.78
C SER A 63 -10.19 -12.12 -29.83
N ASN A 64 -8.95 -11.64 -29.68
CA ASN A 64 -8.31 -10.79 -30.67
C ASN A 64 -7.49 -11.64 -31.65
N LEU A 65 -8.01 -11.88 -32.85
CA LEU A 65 -7.36 -12.59 -33.98
C LEU A 65 -6.14 -11.84 -34.57
N SER A 66 -5.40 -11.07 -33.76
CA SER A 66 -4.32 -10.21 -34.25
C SER A 66 -2.95 -10.69 -33.78
N GLY A 67 -2.48 -11.81 -34.34
CA GLY A 67 -1.07 -12.21 -34.41
C GLY A 67 -0.20 -11.95 -33.16
N ILE A 68 1.09 -11.69 -33.38
CA ILE A 68 2.09 -11.38 -32.34
C ILE A 68 1.73 -10.12 -31.50
N GLY A 69 0.63 -9.40 -31.82
CA GLY A 69 0.21 -8.14 -31.21
C GLY A 69 -0.94 -8.19 -30.19
N GLY A 70 -1.39 -9.37 -29.75
CA GLY A 70 -2.53 -9.52 -28.81
C GLY A 70 -2.21 -9.30 -27.32
N MET A 71 -0.95 -9.03 -26.97
CA MET A 71 -0.52 -8.83 -25.58
C MET A 71 -0.74 -7.37 -25.16
N GLN A 72 -1.65 -7.15 -24.20
CA GLN A 72 -1.86 -5.84 -23.57
C GLN A 72 -1.16 -5.80 -22.22
N THR A 73 -0.62 -4.63 -21.87
CA THR A 73 -0.04 -4.34 -20.55
C THR A 73 -0.74 -3.09 -20.01
N GLU A 74 -1.29 -3.19 -18.81
CA GLU A 74 -1.88 -2.07 -18.06
C GLU A 74 -1.03 -1.77 -16.82
#